data_AF-R6XAS7-F1
#
_entry.id   AF-R6XAS7-F1
#
_cell.length_a   1.000
_cell.length_b   1.000
_cell.length_c   1.000
_cell.angle_alpha   90.00
_cell.angle_beta   90.00
_cell.angle_gamma   90.00
#
_symmetry.space_group_name_H-M   'P 1'
#
loop_
_entity.id
_entity.type
_entity.pdbx_description
1 polymer ?
#
loop_
_entity_poly.entity_id
_entity_poly.type
_entity_poly.pdbx_seq_one_letter_code
_entity_poly.pdbx_strand_id
1 'polypeptide(L)'
;MPCCPSAVKFRDLMPLISRAKATEAQQQLTFLHPLEKSYFYTYSRYSDDLEELGFEQASLVTDGGNANYRIEVVEAGENGFKAQAVSVVDFDKDGVFNVWEIDQDKNLKETVKD
;
A
#
# COMPACT_ATOMS: atom_id res chain seq x y z
N MET A 1 50.84 -10.93 -4.68
CA MET A 1 49.53 -11.44 -5.16
C MET A 1 48.42 -10.63 -4.50
N PRO A 2 47.71 -9.75 -5.23
CA PRO A 2 46.48 -9.17 -4.71
C PRO A 2 45.30 -10.03 -5.17
N CYS A 3 44.61 -10.67 -4.22
CA CYS A 3 43.30 -11.25 -4.50
C CYS A 3 42.29 -10.10 -4.58
N CYS A 4 41.63 -9.94 -5.73
CA CYS A 4 40.44 -9.09 -5.86
C CYS A 4 39.36 -9.55 -4.87
N PRO A 5 38.64 -8.65 -4.22
CA PRO A 5 37.24 -8.86 -3.92
C PRO A 5 36.43 -8.21 -5.04
N SER A 6 36.09 -8.97 -6.08
CA SER A 6 34.98 -8.55 -6.95
C SER A 6 33.69 -8.77 -6.19
N ALA A 7 33.35 -7.78 -5.34
CA ALA A 7 32.02 -7.62 -4.78
C ALA A 7 31.07 -7.30 -5.95
N VAL A 8 30.43 -8.34 -6.50
CA VAL A 8 29.36 -8.15 -7.47
C VAL A 8 28.15 -7.61 -6.71
N LYS A 9 27.76 -6.40 -7.12
CA LYS A 9 26.74 -5.52 -6.54
C LYS A 9 25.39 -6.22 -6.30
N PHE A 10 24.99 -6.30 -5.03
CA PHE A 10 23.60 -6.47 -4.59
C PHE A 10 22.77 -5.17 -4.72
N ARG A 11 23.20 -4.20 -5.55
CA ARG A 11 22.72 -2.80 -5.46
C ARG A 11 21.60 -2.40 -6.41
N ASP A 12 21.14 -3.29 -7.29
CA ASP A 12 20.18 -2.94 -8.34
C ASP A 12 18.90 -3.82 -8.37
N LEU A 13 18.76 -4.80 -7.46
CA LEU A 13 17.53 -5.62 -7.34
C LEU A 13 16.51 -4.99 -6.39
N MET A 14 16.99 -4.37 -5.30
CA MET A 14 16.15 -3.75 -4.28
C MET A 14 15.17 -2.72 -4.87
N PRO A 15 15.58 -1.72 -5.68
CA PRO A 15 14.64 -0.74 -6.24
C PRO A 15 13.64 -1.34 -7.25
N LEU A 16 13.94 -2.48 -7.87
CA LEU A 16 13.01 -3.16 -8.77
C LEU A 16 11.95 -3.96 -8.00
N ILE A 17 12.35 -4.59 -6.90
CA ILE A 17 11.45 -5.33 -6.01
C ILE A 17 10.52 -4.36 -5.28
N SER A 18 11.05 -3.27 -4.70
CA SER A 18 10.24 -2.21 -4.08
C SER A 18 9.22 -1.63 -5.07
N ARG A 19 9.62 -1.37 -6.33
CA ARG A 19 8.69 -0.88 -7.36
C ARG A 19 7.61 -1.89 -7.73
N ALA A 20 7.95 -3.17 -7.86
CA ALA A 20 6.98 -4.22 -8.15
C ALA A 20 5.99 -4.39 -7.00
N LYS A 21 6.46 -4.32 -5.75
CA LYS A 21 5.64 -4.42 -4.55
C LYS A 21 4.76 -3.18 -4.36
N ALA A 22 5.28 -1.98 -4.61
CA ALA A 22 4.50 -0.74 -4.61
C ALA A 22 3.32 -0.80 -5.61
N THR A 23 3.44 -1.57 -6.69
CA THR A 23 2.33 -1.77 -7.64
C THR A 23 1.13 -2.48 -6.98
N GLU A 24 1.37 -3.40 -6.04
CA GLU A 24 0.30 -4.05 -5.26
C GLU A 24 -0.48 -3.02 -4.43
N ALA A 25 0.23 -2.16 -3.70
CA ALA A 25 -0.35 -1.08 -2.90
C ALA A 25 -1.21 -0.14 -3.76
N GLN A 26 -0.64 0.31 -4.89
CA GLN A 26 -1.33 1.18 -5.84
C GLN A 26 -2.60 0.55 -6.40
N GLN A 27 -2.56 -0.74 -6.75
CA GLN A 27 -3.71 -1.47 -7.26
C GLN A 27 -4.81 -1.61 -6.21
N GLN A 28 -4.46 -1.99 -4.98
CA GLN A 28 -5.43 -2.14 -3.89
C GLN A 28 -6.09 -0.79 -3.52
N LEU A 29 -5.31 0.29 -3.39
CA LEU A 29 -5.85 1.62 -3.13
C LEU A 29 -6.73 2.13 -4.29
N THR A 30 -6.31 1.86 -5.53
CA THR A 30 -7.12 2.20 -6.71
C THR A 30 -8.42 1.40 -6.77
N PHE A 31 -8.43 0.17 -6.26
CA PHE A 31 -9.63 -0.66 -6.17
C PHE A 31 -10.57 -0.20 -5.04
N LEU A 32 -10.03 0.25 -3.91
CA LEU A 32 -10.81 0.82 -2.81
C LEU A 32 -11.58 2.09 -3.22
N HIS A 33 -10.95 2.97 -3.99
CA HIS A 33 -11.51 4.27 -4.40
C HIS A 33 -12.94 4.23 -5.00
N PRO A 34 -13.26 3.36 -5.98
CA PRO A 34 -14.63 3.24 -6.48
C PRO A 34 -15.62 2.64 -5.47
N LEU A 35 -15.18 1.81 -4.52
CA LEU A 35 -16.04 1.28 -3.46
C LEU A 35 -16.50 2.41 -2.53
N GLU A 36 -15.57 3.25 -2.11
CA GLU A 36 -15.83 4.48 -1.35
C GLU A 36 -16.80 5.41 -2.07
N LYS A 37 -16.60 5.63 -3.38
CA LYS A 37 -17.55 6.42 -4.18
C LYS A 37 -18.93 5.78 -4.24
N SER A 38 -19.02 4.47 -4.39
CA SER A 38 -20.29 3.74 -4.40
C SER A 38 -21.02 3.88 -3.06
N TYR A 39 -20.29 3.75 -1.96
CA TYR A 39 -20.82 3.94 -0.61
C TYR A 39 -21.29 5.39 -0.40
N PHE A 40 -20.50 6.38 -0.83
CA PHE A 40 -20.87 7.79 -0.80
C PHE A 40 -22.15 8.09 -1.59
N TYR A 41 -22.33 7.54 -2.78
CA TYR A 41 -23.58 7.75 -3.55
C TYR A 41 -24.81 7.13 -2.88
N THR A 42 -24.61 6.15 -1.99
CA THR A 42 -25.71 5.46 -1.28
C THR A 42 -26.03 6.14 0.04
N TYR A 43 -25.02 6.54 0.80
CA TYR A 43 -25.15 7.01 2.19
C TYR A 43 -24.77 8.48 2.39
N SER A 44 -24.34 9.18 1.34
CA SER A 44 -23.86 10.57 1.37
C SER A 44 -22.68 10.82 2.31
N ARG A 45 -21.89 9.79 2.59
CA ARG A 45 -20.66 9.82 3.40
C ARG A 45 -19.72 8.71 2.94
N TYR A 46 -18.43 8.87 3.18
CA TYR A 46 -17.45 7.79 3.08
C TYR A 46 -17.46 6.91 4.35
N SER A 47 -16.86 5.71 4.28
CA SER A 47 -16.76 4.81 5.44
C SER A 47 -15.32 4.45 5.75
N ASP A 48 -14.97 4.44 7.03
CA ASP A 48 -13.70 3.91 7.52
C ASP A 48 -13.69 2.37 7.64
N ASP A 49 -14.85 1.74 7.47
CA ASP A 49 -15.02 0.30 7.61
C ASP A 49 -14.90 -0.41 6.25
N LEU A 50 -13.84 -1.19 6.09
CA LEU A 50 -13.58 -1.95 4.85
C LEU A 50 -14.63 -3.02 4.57
N GLU A 51 -15.24 -3.61 5.61
CA GLU A 51 -16.28 -4.62 5.45
C GLU A 51 -17.58 -3.97 4.93
N GLU A 52 -17.93 -2.78 5.41
CA GLU A 52 -19.05 -1.98 4.89
C GLU A 52 -18.87 -1.58 3.42
N LEU A 53 -17.63 -1.29 3.03
CA LEU A 53 -17.28 -1.02 1.63
C LEU A 53 -17.28 -2.29 0.75
N GLY A 54 -17.37 -3.47 1.36
CA GLY A 54 -17.22 -4.75 0.66
C GLY A 54 -15.80 -4.99 0.15
N PHE A 55 -14.80 -4.37 0.77
CA PHE A 55 -13.40 -4.53 0.43
C PHE A 55 -12.83 -5.77 1.12
N GLU A 56 -12.50 -6.79 0.34
CA GLU A 56 -11.86 -7.99 0.86
C GLU A 56 -10.34 -7.82 0.90
N GLN A 57 -9.80 -7.59 2.10
CA GLN A 57 -8.36 -7.57 2.30
C GLN A 57 -7.79 -8.99 2.18
N ALA A 58 -6.82 -9.17 1.28
CA ALA A 58 -6.08 -10.41 1.18
C ALA A 58 -5.25 -10.66 2.44
N SER A 59 -5.17 -11.92 2.89
CA SER A 59 -4.36 -12.30 4.04
C SER A 59 -2.91 -11.84 3.87
N LEU A 60 -2.40 -11.20 4.90
CA LEU A 60 -1.05 -10.65 4.92
C LEU A 60 -0.02 -11.77 5.01
N VAL A 61 1.19 -11.53 4.51
CA VAL A 61 2.31 -12.47 4.64
C VAL A 61 2.67 -12.77 6.10
N THR A 62 2.37 -11.85 7.02
CA THR A 62 2.52 -12.05 8.46
C THR A 62 1.52 -13.05 9.05
N ASP A 63 0.40 -13.27 8.37
CA ASP A 63 -0.66 -14.21 8.72
C ASP A 63 -0.63 -15.50 7.87
N GLY A 64 0.45 -15.71 7.10
CA GLY A 64 0.58 -16.86 6.19
C GLY A 64 -0.11 -16.70 4.83
N GLY A 65 -0.56 -15.48 4.51
CA GLY A 65 -1.07 -15.13 3.19
C GLY A 65 0.02 -14.65 2.23
N ASN A 66 -0.38 -13.87 1.22
CA ASN A 66 0.52 -13.39 0.15
C ASN A 66 0.57 -11.85 0.03
N ALA A 67 -0.31 -11.13 0.73
CA ALA A 67 -0.37 -9.68 0.67
C ALA A 67 0.77 -9.03 1.47
N ASN A 68 1.45 -8.08 0.84
CA ASN A 68 2.58 -7.37 1.43
C ASN A 68 2.14 -6.02 2.00
N TYR A 69 0.99 -5.50 1.57
CA TYR A 69 0.39 -4.27 2.06
C TYR A 69 -0.90 -4.52 2.82
N ARG A 70 -1.06 -3.83 3.95
CA ARG A 70 -2.30 -3.70 4.69
C ARG A 70 -2.99 -2.41 4.25
N ILE A 71 -4.25 -2.52 3.84
CA ILE A 71 -5.12 -1.39 3.53
C ILE A 71 -5.85 -0.95 4.78
N GLU A 72 -5.88 0.36 5.02
CA GLU A 72 -6.56 0.99 6.13
C GLU A 72 -7.16 2.32 5.67
N VAL A 73 -8.40 2.62 6.08
CA VAL A 73 -8.97 3.96 5.91
C VAL A 73 -8.66 4.74 7.17
N VAL A 74 -7.87 5.81 7.05
CA VAL A 74 -7.42 6.62 8.20
C VAL A 74 -8.31 7.82 8.46
N GLU A 75 -9.11 8.22 7.47
CA GLU A 75 -10.08 9.31 7.58
C GLU A 75 -11.24 9.04 6.61
N ALA A 76 -12.47 9.16 7.08
CA ALA A 76 -13.67 9.06 6.26
C ALA A 76 -14.76 10.00 6.82
N GLY A 77 -15.47 10.69 5.95
CA GLY A 77 -16.56 11.58 6.35
C GLY A 77 -17.42 12.04 5.18
N GLU A 78 -18.14 13.14 5.36
CA GLU A 78 -19.00 13.71 4.30
C GLU A 78 -18.19 14.47 3.23
N ASN A 79 -17.01 14.97 3.61
CA ASN A 79 -16.21 15.88 2.77
C ASN A 79 -15.07 15.18 2.01
N GLY A 80 -14.77 13.92 2.34
CA GLY A 80 -13.65 13.20 1.75
C GLY A 80 -13.29 11.95 2.54
N PHE A 81 -12.30 11.23 2.00
CA PHE A 81 -11.69 10.10 2.66
C PHE A 81 -10.18 10.08 2.37
N LYS A 82 -9.46 9.37 3.21
CA LYS A 82 -8.05 9.07 3.05
C LYS A 82 -7.81 7.63 3.44
N ALA A 83 -7.26 6.88 2.49
CA ALA A 83 -6.86 5.50 2.72
C ALA A 83 -5.37 5.33 2.49
N GLN A 84 -4.79 4.42 3.25
CA GLN A 84 -3.37 4.12 3.25
C GLN A 84 -3.13 2.63 3.02
N ALA A 85 -2.03 2.32 2.35
CA ALA A 85 -1.50 0.98 2.18
C ALA A 85 -0.12 0.94 2.85
N VAL A 86 -0.03 0.24 3.98
CA VAL A 86 1.18 0.12 4.79
C VAL A 86 1.83 -1.22 4.53
N SER A 87 3.10 -1.23 4.13
CA SER A 87 3.84 -2.47 3.97
C SER A 87 4.01 -3.18 5.31
N VAL A 88 3.81 -4.50 5.33
CA VAL A 88 4.13 -5.36 6.48
C VAL A 88 5.49 -6.03 6.35
N VAL A 89 6.19 -5.77 5.24
CA VAL A 89 7.52 -6.25 4.94
C VAL A 89 8.46 -5.06 4.80
N ASP A 90 9.57 -5.14 5.48
CA ASP A 90 10.70 -4.23 5.33
C ASP A 90 11.56 -4.78 4.17
N PHE A 91 11.52 -4.11 3.02
CA PHE A 91 12.15 -4.63 1.80
C PHE A 91 13.67 -4.44 1.82
N ASP A 92 14.16 -3.33 2.36
CA ASP A 92 15.59 -3.01 2.38
C ASP A 92 16.30 -3.28 3.73
N LYS A 93 15.53 -3.62 4.77
CA LYS A 93 15.96 -3.89 6.16
C LYS A 93 16.45 -2.66 6.91
N ASP A 94 15.96 -1.48 6.58
CA ASP A 94 16.27 -0.23 7.27
C ASP A 94 15.32 0.08 8.45
N GLY A 95 14.24 -0.70 8.61
CA GLY A 95 13.22 -0.54 9.63
C GLY A 95 12.10 0.45 9.27
N VAL A 96 12.09 0.96 8.03
CA VAL A 96 11.07 1.84 7.46
C VAL A 96 10.17 1.03 6.53
N PHE A 97 8.87 1.16 6.71
CA PHE A 97 7.90 0.46 5.87
C PHE A 97 7.37 1.40 4.79
N ASN A 98 7.29 0.91 3.56
CA ASN A 98 6.67 1.65 2.47
C ASN A 98 5.20 2.00 2.80
N VAL A 99 4.79 3.25 2.56
CA VAL A 99 3.40 3.68 2.77
C VAL A 99 2.89 4.45 1.56
N TRP A 100 1.80 3.97 0.98
CA TRP A 100 1.04 4.66 -0.05
C TRP A 100 -0.24 5.25 0.52
N GLU A 101 -0.68 6.37 -0.04
CA GLU A 101 -1.91 7.05 0.33
C GLU A 101 -2.72 7.37 -0.93
N ILE A 102 -4.05 7.28 -0.82
CA ILE A 102 -5.01 7.76 -1.81
C ILE A 102 -6.12 8.56 -1.12
N ASP A 103 -6.68 9.52 -1.83
CA ASP A 103 -7.81 10.35 -1.37
C ASP A 103 -9.02 10.27 -2.32
N GLN A 104 -10.09 11.02 -2.01
CA GLN A 104 -11.31 11.06 -2.83
C GLN A 104 -11.11 11.53 -4.27
N ASP A 105 -10.08 12.34 -4.51
CA ASP A 105 -9.72 12.87 -5.82
C ASP A 105 -8.82 11.92 -6.61
N LYS A 106 -8.54 10.73 -6.05
CA LYS A 106 -7.67 9.70 -6.63
C LYS A 106 -6.20 10.15 -6.69
N ASN A 107 -5.78 11.02 -5.78
CA ASN A 107 -4.38 11.42 -5.65
C ASN A 107 -3.59 10.30 -4.96
N LEU A 108 -3.07 9.39 -5.77
CA LEU A 108 -2.22 8.29 -5.30
C LEU A 108 -0.78 8.76 -5.15
N LYS A 109 -0.24 8.68 -3.93
CA LYS A 109 1.13 9.13 -3.63
C LYS A 109 1.83 8.19 -2.66
N GLU A 110 3.13 8.07 -2.83
CA GLU A 110 4.01 7.43 -1.87
C GLU A 110 4.36 8.45 -0.78
N THR A 111 3.97 8.16 0.46
CA THR A 111 4.22 9.03 1.62
C THR A 111 5.52 8.67 2.33
N VAL A 112 5.84 7.37 2.38
CA VAL A 112 7.08 6.83 2.95
C VAL A 112 7.71 5.88 1.95
N LYS A 113 9.00 6.08 1.67
CA LYS A 113 9.79 5.29 0.72
C LYS A 113 10.58 4.21 1.47
N ASP A 114 10.73 3.06 0.80
CA ASP A 114 11.54 1.89 1.19
C ASP A 114 12.19 1.32 -0.09
#